data_AF-A0A8S9ZZ63-F1
#
_entry.id   AF-A0A8S9ZZ63-F1
#
_cell.length_a   1.000
_cell.length_b   1.000
_cell.length_c   1.000
_cell.angle_alpha   90.00
_cell.angle_beta   90.00
_cell.angle_gamma   90.00
#
_symmetry.space_group_name_H-M   'P 1'
#
loop_
_entity.id
_entity.type
_entity.pdbx_description
1 polymer ?
#
loop_
_entity_poly.entity_id
_entity_poly.type
_entity_poly.pdbx_seq_one_letter_code
_entity_poly.pdbx_strand_id
1 'polypeptide(L)'
;MNVSDFYDFPFHPKVLDYVSFLAYCRLADRQTQCFIEKCNDQNADKIFSPSNFLCTFKRQHFLRARSCLEESEPIGFLRCDRSCQFNEEKQQQKNDIELGKVFVETELELYEKELDTLCTFQNCFSKCHKKIIEQICSPNQANIAIELIQTYIKWHSADLFDWHLLTGNEKLLPQSCALLIQLEKNEQKSLENNNNIKLKEIDDTIDPIVMAIMAAV
;
A
#
# COMPACT_ATOMS: atom_id res chain seq x y z
N MET A 1 -7.31 20.35 -16.17
CA MET A 1 -6.64 19.24 -15.46
C MET A 1 -7.25 17.98 -16.01
N ASN A 2 -6.46 17.14 -16.66
CA ASN A 2 -6.97 15.86 -17.18
C ASN A 2 -6.97 14.85 -16.02
N VAL A 3 -7.98 13.97 -16.01
CA VAL A 3 -8.15 12.90 -15.01
C VAL A 3 -6.98 11.90 -15.08
N SER A 4 -6.24 11.86 -16.19
CA SER A 4 -5.00 11.09 -16.39
C SER A 4 -3.88 11.38 -15.40
N ASP A 5 -3.95 12.49 -14.66
CA ASP A 5 -2.92 12.86 -13.67
C ASP A 5 -3.19 12.27 -12.27
N PHE A 6 -4.34 11.61 -12.08
CA PHE A 6 -4.71 10.99 -10.80
C PHE A 6 -4.39 9.50 -10.85
N TYR A 7 -3.11 9.18 -10.70
CA TYR A 7 -2.74 7.86 -10.22
C TYR A 7 -3.16 7.81 -8.74
N ASP A 8 -4.08 6.91 -8.38
CA ASP A 8 -4.60 6.74 -7.01
C ASP A 8 -3.58 6.01 -6.12
N PHE A 9 -2.38 6.59 -6.09
CA PHE A 9 -1.35 6.28 -5.14
C PHE A 9 -1.30 7.43 -4.14
N PRO A 10 -1.52 7.15 -2.85
CA PRO A 10 -1.77 8.17 -1.82
C PRO A 10 -0.59 9.14 -1.64
N PHE A 11 0.59 8.81 -2.17
CA PHE A 11 1.80 9.60 -2.03
C PHE A 11 2.09 10.52 -3.23
N HIS A 12 1.07 10.92 -3.99
CA HIS A 12 1.22 11.94 -5.04
C HIS A 12 1.86 13.22 -4.45
N PRO A 13 2.81 13.88 -5.16
CA PRO A 13 3.40 15.18 -4.81
C PRO A 13 2.48 16.20 -4.14
N LYS A 14 1.27 16.35 -4.68
CA LYS A 14 0.29 17.32 -4.22
C LYS A 14 -0.21 17.03 -2.82
N VAL A 15 -0.04 15.83 -2.30
CA VAL A 15 -0.42 15.44 -0.94
C VAL A 15 0.80 15.45 -0.01
N LEU A 16 2.02 15.54 -0.53
CA LEU A 16 3.24 15.55 0.27
C LEU A 16 3.49 16.89 0.97
N ASP A 17 3.02 18.01 0.44
CA ASP A 17 3.00 19.28 1.17
C ASP A 17 1.96 19.24 2.32
N TYR A 18 2.31 19.76 3.50
CA TYR A 18 1.44 19.71 4.68
C TYR A 18 0.12 20.46 4.50
N VAL A 19 0.14 21.63 3.86
CA VAL A 19 -1.08 22.43 3.65
C VAL A 19 -2.02 21.69 2.70
N SER A 20 -1.45 21.13 1.64
CA SER A 20 -2.19 20.37 0.63
C SER A 20 -2.70 19.04 1.18
N PHE A 21 -1.95 18.37 2.07
CA PHE A 21 -2.41 17.21 2.83
C PHE A 21 -3.65 17.53 3.68
N LEU A 22 -3.65 18.66 4.41
CA LEU A 22 -4.82 19.06 5.19
C LEU A 22 -6.03 19.33 4.30
N ALA A 23 -5.82 19.93 3.12
CA ALA A 23 -6.88 20.15 2.15
C ALA A 23 -7.43 18.82 1.60
N TYR A 24 -6.55 17.88 1.25
CA TYR A 24 -6.91 16.52 0.84
C TYR A 24 -7.77 15.83 1.90
N CYS A 25 -7.37 15.87 3.18
CA CYS A 25 -8.15 15.23 4.23
C CYS A 25 -9.52 15.88 4.46
N ARG A 26 -9.64 17.21 4.36
CA ARG A 26 -10.96 17.87 4.45
C ARG A 26 -11.88 17.47 3.30
N LEU A 27 -11.33 17.26 2.10
CA LEU A 27 -12.09 16.81 0.95
C LEU A 27 -12.51 15.35 1.12
N ALA A 28 -11.59 14.49 1.56
CA ALA A 28 -11.87 13.10 1.90
C ALA A 28 -12.99 12.98 2.95
N ASP A 29 -12.92 13.74 4.04
CA ASP A 29 -13.96 13.71 5.08
C ASP A 29 -15.33 14.05 4.50
N ARG A 30 -15.41 15.06 3.62
CA ARG A 30 -16.67 15.43 2.94
C ARG A 30 -17.17 14.35 1.99
N GLN A 31 -16.27 13.69 1.26
CA GLN A 31 -16.63 12.58 0.37
C GLN A 31 -17.18 11.40 1.17
N THR A 32 -16.50 11.02 2.26
CA THR A 32 -16.95 9.93 3.14
C THR A 32 -18.31 10.26 3.77
N GLN A 33 -18.52 11.49 4.24
CA GLN A 33 -19.83 11.90 4.77
C GLN A 33 -20.94 11.86 3.71
N CYS A 34 -20.66 12.33 2.48
CA CYS A 34 -21.60 12.22 1.37
C CYS A 34 -21.98 10.76 1.10
N PHE A 35 -21.01 9.83 1.15
CA PHE A 35 -21.27 8.41 0.98
C PHE A 35 -22.11 7.84 2.13
N ILE A 36 -21.81 8.16 3.39
CA ILE A 36 -22.61 7.76 4.56
C ILE A 36 -24.06 8.21 4.39
N GLU A 37 -24.28 9.47 4.02
CA GLU A 37 -25.62 10.05 3.87
C GLU A 37 -26.39 9.46 2.68
N LYS A 38 -25.72 9.24 1.54
CA LYS A 38 -26.36 8.78 0.29
C LYS A 38 -26.59 7.27 0.26
N CYS A 39 -25.65 6.50 0.81
CA CYS A 39 -25.67 5.04 0.79
C CYS A 39 -26.17 4.43 2.10
N ASN A 40 -26.39 5.25 3.13
CA ASN A 40 -26.77 4.82 4.49
C ASN A 40 -25.80 3.80 5.10
N ASP A 41 -24.52 3.89 4.74
CA ASP A 41 -23.46 3.04 5.26
C ASP A 41 -22.71 3.76 6.40
N GLN A 42 -23.10 3.46 7.64
CA GLN A 42 -22.52 4.06 8.86
C GLN A 42 -21.10 3.54 9.19
N ASN A 43 -20.52 2.66 8.35
CA ASN A 43 -19.18 2.12 8.53
C ASN A 43 -18.18 2.67 7.51
N ALA A 44 -18.60 3.55 6.60
CA ALA A 44 -17.74 4.06 5.53
C ALA A 44 -16.47 4.78 6.01
N ASP A 45 -16.47 5.30 7.24
CA ASP A 45 -15.31 5.92 7.90
C ASP A 45 -14.33 4.90 8.52
N LYS A 46 -14.76 3.64 8.66
CA LYS A 46 -14.01 2.54 9.29
C LYS A 46 -13.49 1.52 8.28
N ILE A 47 -13.99 1.54 7.06
CA ILE A 47 -13.50 0.68 5.97
C ILE A 47 -12.28 1.29 5.29
N PHE A 48 -11.51 0.43 4.62
CA PHE A 48 -10.38 0.88 3.83
C PHE A 48 -10.83 1.79 2.68
N SER A 49 -10.10 2.89 2.52
CA SER A 49 -10.02 3.67 1.29
C SER A 49 -8.65 4.36 1.30
N PRO A 50 -8.09 4.75 0.15
CA PRO A 50 -6.82 5.48 0.13
C PRO A 50 -6.87 6.75 1.01
N SER A 51 -8.01 7.44 0.98
CA SER A 51 -8.30 8.59 1.82
C SER A 51 -8.33 8.26 3.32
N ASN A 52 -9.11 7.26 3.74
CA ASN A 52 -9.19 6.87 5.16
C ASN A 52 -7.83 6.37 5.67
N PHE A 53 -7.08 5.64 4.84
CA PHE A 53 -5.73 5.19 5.15
C PHE A 53 -4.83 6.35 5.55
N LEU A 54 -4.75 7.40 4.71
CA LEU A 54 -3.89 8.54 5.00
C LEU A 54 -4.44 9.47 6.08
N CYS A 55 -5.71 9.81 6.00
CA CYS A 55 -6.28 10.89 6.79
C CYS A 55 -6.70 10.47 8.19
N THR A 56 -7.02 9.19 8.36
CA THR A 56 -7.57 8.61 9.60
C THR A 56 -6.63 7.56 10.18
N PHE A 57 -6.37 6.46 9.47
CA PHE A 57 -5.74 5.27 10.06
C PHE A 57 -4.23 5.42 10.26
N LYS A 58 -3.53 6.01 9.29
CA LYS A 58 -2.07 6.16 9.27
C LYS A 58 -1.61 7.61 9.25
N ARG A 59 -2.47 8.56 9.63
CA ARG A 59 -2.19 10.00 9.64
C ARG A 59 -0.84 10.37 10.26
N GLN A 60 -0.59 9.91 11.48
CA GLN A 60 0.66 10.21 12.18
C GLN A 60 1.87 9.54 11.53
N HIS A 61 1.69 8.33 10.98
CA HIS A 61 2.74 7.63 10.26
C HIS A 61 3.10 8.38 8.97
N PHE A 62 2.09 8.81 8.19
CA PHE A 62 2.26 9.66 7.03
C PHE A 62 3.00 10.95 7.36
N LEU A 63 2.57 11.69 8.38
CA LEU A 63 3.23 12.94 8.78
C LEU A 63 4.70 12.76 9.16
N ARG A 64 5.06 11.60 9.72
CA ARG A 64 6.47 11.25 10.02
C ARG A 64 7.25 10.90 8.75
N ALA A 65 6.66 10.14 7.84
CA ALA A 65 7.28 9.75 6.56
C ALA A 65 7.39 10.91 5.54
N ARG A 66 6.54 11.94 5.70
CA ARG A 66 6.27 12.98 4.70
C ARG A 66 7.53 13.64 4.14
N SER A 67 8.47 14.04 5.01
CA SER A 67 9.70 14.72 4.57
C SER A 67 10.55 13.84 3.64
N CYS A 68 10.67 12.55 3.98
CA CYS A 68 11.41 11.60 3.15
C CYS A 68 10.69 11.32 1.83
N LEU A 69 9.36 11.20 1.86
CA LEU A 69 8.56 11.04 0.64
C LEU A 69 8.70 12.28 -0.26
N GLU A 70 8.63 13.49 0.30
CA GLU A 70 8.78 14.75 -0.43
C GLU A 70 10.16 14.86 -1.12
N GLU A 71 11.24 14.45 -0.44
CA GLU A 71 12.59 14.46 -1.00
C GLU A 71 12.81 13.37 -2.07
N SER A 72 12.19 12.20 -1.90
CA SER A 72 12.38 11.04 -2.78
C SER A 72 11.46 11.01 -3.98
N GLU A 73 10.32 11.69 -3.92
CA GLU A 73 9.28 11.64 -4.94
C GLU A 73 9.77 12.11 -6.31
N PRO A 74 10.50 13.23 -6.49
CA PRO A 74 10.84 13.70 -7.84
C PRO A 74 11.65 12.67 -8.63
N ILE A 75 12.52 11.92 -7.95
CA ILE A 75 13.29 10.83 -8.54
C ILE A 75 12.45 9.57 -8.66
N GLY A 76 11.60 9.30 -7.67
CA GLY A 76 10.62 8.21 -7.67
C GLY A 76 9.71 8.27 -8.89
N PHE A 77 9.07 9.41 -9.14
CA PHE A 77 8.23 9.66 -10.30
C PHE A 77 9.00 9.44 -11.60
N LEU A 78 10.12 10.15 -11.80
CA LEU A 78 10.85 10.07 -13.07
C LEU A 78 11.39 8.67 -13.39
N ARG A 79 11.85 7.94 -12.36
CA ARG A 79 12.53 6.66 -12.55
C ARG A 79 11.58 5.48 -12.43
N CYS A 80 10.78 5.43 -11.36
CA CYS A 80 9.94 4.28 -11.07
C CYS A 80 8.70 4.26 -11.94
N ASP A 81 8.01 5.40 -12.10
CA ASP A 81 6.81 5.48 -12.94
C ASP A 81 7.12 4.99 -14.36
N ARG A 82 8.13 5.59 -15.01
CA ARG A 82 8.57 5.18 -16.35
C ARG A 82 9.03 3.73 -16.45
N SER A 83 9.69 3.20 -15.41
CA SER A 83 10.18 1.80 -15.43
C SER A 83 9.10 0.77 -15.15
N CYS A 84 8.03 1.18 -14.47
CA CYS A 84 6.92 0.32 -14.05
C CYS A 84 5.69 0.47 -14.93
N GLN A 85 5.62 1.50 -15.77
CA GLN A 85 4.70 1.56 -16.89
C GLN A 85 4.95 0.36 -17.80
N PHE A 86 3.92 -0.46 -17.98
CA PHE A 86 3.96 -1.58 -18.90
C PHE A 86 3.91 -1.04 -20.32
N ASN A 87 5.00 -1.20 -21.09
CA ASN A 87 5.13 -0.73 -22.48
C ASN A 87 3.82 -0.85 -23.27
N GLU A 88 3.16 0.29 -23.48
CA GLU A 88 1.98 0.47 -24.34
C GLU A 88 2.26 0.08 -25.80
N GLU A 89 3.53 -0.08 -26.19
CA GLU A 89 3.95 -0.52 -27.52
C GLU A 89 3.42 -1.92 -27.90
N LYS A 90 2.95 -2.73 -26.95
CA LYS A 90 2.25 -4.00 -27.24
C LYS A 90 0.72 -3.89 -27.28
N GLN A 91 0.14 -2.72 -27.02
CA GLN A 91 -1.31 -2.48 -26.94
C GLN A 91 -1.82 -1.39 -27.91
N GLN A 92 -1.17 -1.19 -29.06
CA GLN A 92 -1.66 -0.32 -30.15
C GLN A 92 -3.02 -0.74 -30.77
N GLN A 93 -3.82 -1.58 -30.11
CA GLN A 93 -5.16 -1.99 -30.56
C GLN A 93 -6.24 -2.00 -29.47
N LYS A 94 -6.01 -1.49 -28.25
CA LYS A 94 -7.08 -1.47 -27.23
C LYS A 94 -7.70 -0.08 -27.13
N ASN A 95 -8.99 -0.03 -27.42
CA ASN A 95 -9.90 1.09 -27.17
C ASN A 95 -9.49 1.87 -25.92
N ASP A 96 -9.38 3.20 -26.07
CA ASP A 96 -9.15 4.15 -24.98
C ASP A 96 -10.11 3.87 -23.81
N ILE A 97 -9.65 3.09 -22.82
CA ILE A 97 -10.31 3.04 -21.52
C ILE A 97 -9.84 4.31 -20.83
N GLU A 98 -10.77 5.25 -20.67
CA GLU A 98 -10.52 6.48 -19.93
C GLU A 98 -10.09 6.14 -18.49
N LEU A 99 -8.87 6.51 -18.11
CA LEU A 99 -8.38 6.31 -16.74
C LEU A 99 -9.32 6.95 -15.73
N GLY A 100 -9.67 6.22 -14.66
CA GLY A 100 -10.61 6.69 -13.64
C GLY A 100 -12.08 6.58 -14.06
N LYS A 101 -12.38 5.83 -15.12
CA LYS A 101 -13.75 5.47 -15.48
C LYS A 101 -14.40 4.68 -14.35
N VAL A 102 -15.62 5.07 -14.00
CA VAL A 102 -16.47 4.26 -13.13
C VAL A 102 -17.05 3.12 -13.97
N PHE A 103 -16.63 1.89 -13.67
CA PHE A 103 -17.15 0.70 -14.33
C PHE A 103 -18.56 0.37 -13.85
N VAL A 104 -19.40 -0.02 -14.80
CA VAL A 104 -20.70 -0.64 -14.49
C VAL A 104 -20.57 -2.16 -14.48
N GLU A 105 -21.55 -2.85 -13.89
CA GLU A 105 -21.52 -4.32 -13.70
C GLU A 105 -21.24 -5.11 -14.99
N THR A 106 -21.71 -4.62 -16.14
CA THR A 106 -21.46 -5.25 -17.45
C THR A 106 -20.01 -5.16 -17.93
N GLU A 107 -19.17 -4.38 -17.26
CA GLU A 107 -17.78 -4.11 -17.62
C GLU A 107 -16.77 -4.77 -16.67
N LEU A 108 -17.20 -5.79 -15.92
CA LEU A 108 -16.37 -6.49 -14.93
C LEU A 108 -15.03 -6.96 -15.52
N GLU A 109 -15.01 -7.53 -16.72
CA GLU A 109 -13.75 -7.96 -17.36
C GLU A 109 -12.77 -6.81 -17.67
N LEU A 110 -13.27 -5.59 -17.87
CA LEU A 110 -12.43 -4.41 -18.08
C LEU A 110 -11.89 -3.92 -16.74
N TYR A 111 -12.75 -3.89 -15.71
CA TYR A 111 -12.35 -3.60 -14.34
C TYR A 111 -11.23 -4.53 -13.86
N GLU A 112 -11.36 -5.84 -14.06
CA GLU A 112 -10.32 -6.80 -13.63
C GLU A 112 -8.98 -6.59 -14.36
N LYS A 113 -9.00 -6.14 -15.62
CA LYS A 113 -7.77 -5.80 -16.36
C LYS A 113 -7.10 -4.53 -15.82
N GLU A 114 -7.90 -3.56 -15.40
CA GLU A 114 -7.39 -2.34 -14.76
C GLU A 114 -6.79 -2.67 -13.39
N LEU A 115 -7.47 -3.50 -12.59
CA LEU A 115 -6.94 -4.01 -11.33
C LEU A 115 -5.62 -4.77 -11.51
N ASP A 116 -5.51 -5.63 -12.52
CA ASP A 116 -4.27 -6.36 -12.82
C ASP A 116 -3.11 -5.39 -13.10
N THR A 117 -3.38 -4.34 -13.87
CA THR A 117 -2.41 -3.28 -14.19
C THR A 117 -2.00 -2.53 -12.92
N LEU A 118 -2.98 -2.14 -12.10
CA LEU A 118 -2.77 -1.42 -10.84
C LEU A 118 -1.91 -2.22 -9.86
N CYS A 119 -2.26 -3.47 -9.58
CA CYS A 119 -1.53 -4.32 -8.64
C CYS A 119 -0.11 -4.62 -9.13
N THR A 120 0.07 -4.84 -10.44
CA THR A 120 1.40 -5.07 -10.99
C THR A 120 2.27 -3.81 -10.89
N PHE A 121 1.72 -2.64 -11.19
CA PHE A 121 2.41 -1.37 -10.99
C PHE A 121 2.75 -1.14 -9.51
N GLN A 122 1.81 -1.33 -8.57
CA GLN A 122 2.05 -1.12 -7.14
C GLN A 122 3.22 -1.99 -6.62
N ASN A 123 3.29 -3.25 -7.05
CA ASN A 123 4.41 -4.14 -6.74
C ASN A 123 5.75 -3.63 -7.31
N CYS A 124 5.76 -3.20 -8.58
CA CYS A 124 6.96 -2.69 -9.23
C CYS A 124 7.42 -1.37 -8.60
N PHE A 125 6.50 -0.42 -8.46
CA PHE A 125 6.75 0.92 -7.95
C PHE A 125 7.28 0.87 -6.53
N SER A 126 6.67 0.09 -5.64
CA SER A 126 7.16 -0.03 -4.25
C SER A 126 8.59 -0.57 -4.18
N LYS A 127 8.94 -1.58 -4.98
CA LYS A 127 10.31 -2.13 -5.02
C LYS A 127 11.32 -1.13 -5.58
N CYS A 128 10.92 -0.37 -6.59
CA CYS A 128 11.78 0.67 -7.16
C CYS A 128 11.95 1.85 -6.19
N HIS A 129 10.85 2.36 -5.63
CA HIS A 129 10.83 3.52 -4.75
C HIS A 129 11.53 3.23 -3.43
N LYS A 130 11.43 2.00 -2.90
CA LYS A 130 12.23 1.55 -1.74
C LYS A 130 13.71 1.84 -1.92
N LYS A 131 14.30 1.48 -3.07
CA LYS A 131 15.73 1.70 -3.35
C LYS A 131 16.09 3.19 -3.39
N ILE A 132 15.18 4.03 -3.88
CA ILE A 132 15.36 5.48 -3.94
C ILE A 132 15.28 6.08 -2.53
N ILE A 133 14.29 5.66 -1.74
CA ILE A 133 14.13 6.09 -0.35
C ILE A 133 15.36 5.74 0.49
N GLU A 134 15.90 4.53 0.35
CA GLU A 134 17.13 4.09 1.04
C GLU A 134 18.38 4.91 0.65
N GLN A 135 18.38 5.53 -0.54
CA GLN A 135 19.50 6.34 -1.03
C GLN A 135 19.42 7.81 -0.60
N ILE A 136 18.21 8.34 -0.44
CA ILE A 136 17.96 9.77 -0.21
C ILE A 136 17.78 10.05 1.27
N CYS A 137 16.99 9.23 1.95
CA CYS A 137 16.56 9.50 3.31
C CYS A 137 17.52 8.89 4.34
N SER A 138 17.56 9.49 5.53
CA SER A 138 18.25 8.85 6.67
C SER A 138 17.64 7.46 6.99
N PRO A 139 18.41 6.49 7.51
CA PRO A 139 17.92 5.12 7.71
C PRO A 139 16.61 5.02 8.51
N ASN A 140 16.45 5.84 9.56
CA ASN A 140 15.22 5.86 10.35
C ASN A 140 14.03 6.40 9.54
N GLN A 141 14.22 7.49 8.79
CA GLN A 141 13.17 8.07 7.95
C GLN A 141 12.80 7.16 6.77
N ALA A 142 13.80 6.51 6.17
CA ALA A 142 13.62 5.52 5.12
C ALA A 142 12.74 4.36 5.60
N ASN A 143 13.03 3.80 6.78
CA ASN A 143 12.24 2.70 7.34
C ASN A 143 10.78 3.10 7.54
N ILE A 144 10.52 4.28 8.09
CA ILE A 144 9.15 4.81 8.30
C ILE A 144 8.42 4.96 6.95
N ALA A 145 9.07 5.56 5.94
CA ALA A 145 8.46 5.74 4.63
C ALA A 145 8.19 4.41 3.91
N ILE A 146 9.13 3.48 3.96
CA ILE A 146 8.99 2.13 3.36
C ILE A 146 7.86 1.36 4.04
N GLU A 147 7.81 1.37 5.37
CA GLU A 147 6.76 0.69 6.13
C GLU A 147 5.38 1.24 5.77
N LEU A 148 5.25 2.56 5.64
CA LEU A 148 4.01 3.21 5.23
C LEU A 148 3.55 2.77 3.83
N ILE A 149 4.45 2.77 2.84
CA ILE A 149 4.15 2.32 1.47
C ILE A 149 3.75 0.85 1.44
N GLN A 150 4.50 -0.01 2.12
CA GLN A 150 4.20 -1.44 2.19
C GLN A 150 2.86 -1.70 2.89
N THR A 151 2.57 -0.96 3.96
CA THR A 151 1.29 -1.09 4.67
C THR A 151 0.12 -0.67 3.80
N TYR A 152 0.28 0.39 2.98
CA TYR A 152 -0.77 0.79 2.04
C TYR A 152 -1.08 -0.32 1.04
N ILE A 153 -0.06 -0.84 0.36
CA ILE A 153 -0.23 -1.90 -0.65
C ILE A 153 -0.85 -3.14 -0.03
N LYS A 154 -0.42 -3.50 1.18
CA LYS A 154 -1.01 -4.60 1.94
C LYS A 154 -2.51 -4.37 2.17
N TRP A 155 -2.90 -3.23 2.75
CA TRP A 155 -4.31 -2.97 3.07
C TRP A 155 -5.17 -2.89 1.82
N HIS A 156 -4.65 -2.27 0.75
CA HIS A 156 -5.32 -2.23 -0.54
C HIS A 156 -5.53 -3.64 -1.13
N SER A 157 -4.50 -4.50 -1.10
CA SER A 157 -4.62 -5.87 -1.62
C SER A 157 -5.58 -6.75 -0.80
N ALA A 158 -5.64 -6.53 0.52
CA ALA A 158 -6.57 -7.23 1.39
C ALA A 158 -8.02 -6.79 1.15
N ASP A 159 -8.25 -5.49 0.99
CA ASP A 159 -9.57 -4.92 0.66
C ASP A 159 -10.09 -5.44 -0.69
N LEU A 160 -9.23 -5.48 -1.72
CA LEU A 160 -9.57 -6.09 -3.01
C LEU A 160 -9.95 -7.56 -2.86
N PHE A 161 -9.20 -8.33 -2.08
CA PHE A 161 -9.52 -9.74 -1.84
C PHE A 161 -10.85 -9.95 -1.12
N ASP A 162 -11.08 -9.18 -0.06
CA ASP A 162 -12.31 -9.23 0.72
C ASP A 162 -13.51 -8.86 -0.15
N TRP A 163 -13.38 -7.85 -1.02
CA TRP A 163 -14.42 -7.51 -1.99
C TRP A 163 -14.76 -8.68 -2.91
N HIS A 164 -13.76 -9.32 -3.52
CA HIS A 164 -13.98 -10.47 -4.40
C HIS A 164 -14.62 -11.66 -3.67
N LEU A 165 -14.24 -11.88 -2.41
CA LEU A 165 -14.83 -12.92 -1.55
C LEU A 165 -16.31 -12.62 -1.26
N LEU A 166 -16.62 -11.38 -0.89
CA LEU A 166 -17.99 -10.97 -0.54
C LEU A 166 -18.93 -10.97 -1.76
N THR A 167 -18.41 -10.70 -2.95
CA THR A 167 -19.20 -10.72 -4.20
C THR A 167 -19.25 -12.09 -4.88
N GLY A 168 -18.54 -13.11 -4.37
CA GLY A 168 -18.45 -14.44 -5.00
C GLY A 168 -17.67 -14.47 -6.32
N ASN A 169 -16.75 -13.51 -6.50
CA ASN A 169 -15.93 -13.34 -7.70
C ASN A 169 -14.47 -13.76 -7.47
N GLU A 170 -14.19 -14.67 -6.53
CA GLU A 170 -12.82 -15.00 -6.10
C GLU A 170 -11.93 -15.50 -7.24
N LYS A 171 -12.55 -16.13 -8.25
CA LYS A 171 -11.86 -16.64 -9.44
C LYS A 171 -11.46 -15.56 -10.43
N LEU A 172 -12.04 -14.37 -10.32
CA LEU A 172 -11.77 -13.23 -11.19
C LEU A 172 -10.64 -12.34 -10.66
N LEU A 173 -10.29 -12.46 -9.37
CA LEU A 173 -9.20 -11.71 -8.76
C LEU A 173 -7.91 -11.87 -9.57
N PRO A 174 -7.31 -10.77 -10.07
CA PRO A 174 -6.11 -10.85 -10.89
C PRO A 174 -4.94 -11.49 -10.14
N GLN A 175 -4.14 -12.27 -10.86
CA GLN A 175 -3.00 -12.97 -10.28
C GLN A 175 -1.99 -11.99 -9.66
N SER A 176 -1.79 -10.82 -10.28
CA SER A 176 -0.91 -9.77 -9.74
C SER A 176 -1.36 -9.28 -8.36
N CYS A 177 -2.66 -9.10 -8.15
CA CYS A 177 -3.24 -8.75 -6.86
C CYS A 177 -3.13 -9.90 -5.86
N ALA A 178 -3.41 -11.13 -6.28
CA ALA A 178 -3.28 -12.32 -5.44
C ALA A 178 -1.82 -12.52 -4.94
N LEU A 179 -0.83 -12.22 -5.79
CA LEU A 179 0.59 -12.28 -5.43
C LEU A 179 0.96 -11.29 -4.33
N LEU A 180 0.39 -10.08 -4.31
CA LEU A 180 0.64 -9.10 -3.25
C LEU A 180 0.25 -9.64 -1.87
N ILE A 181 -0.88 -10.34 -1.79
CA ILE A 181 -1.37 -10.98 -0.56
C ILE A 181 -0.48 -12.15 -0.14
N GLN A 182 0.00 -12.95 -1.10
CA GLN A 182 0.87 -14.08 -0.81
C GLN A 182 2.25 -13.64 -0.30
N LEU A 183 2.81 -12.57 -0.89
CA LEU A 183 4.07 -11.98 -0.44
C LEU A 183 3.98 -11.58 1.04
N GLU A 184 2.87 -10.99 1.46
CA GLU A 184 2.62 -10.65 2.86
C GLU A 184 2.64 -11.89 3.77
N LYS A 185 1.90 -12.94 3.42
CA LYS A 185 1.84 -14.18 4.21
C LYS A 185 3.22 -14.82 4.36
N ASN A 186 4.05 -14.71 3.34
CA ASN A 186 5.42 -15.24 3.36
C ASN A 186 6.37 -14.37 4.21
N GLU A 187 6.23 -13.04 4.14
CA GLU A 187 6.99 -12.11 4.98
C GLU A 187 6.67 -12.32 6.47
N GLN A 188 5.39 -12.44 6.84
CA GLN A 188 4.98 -12.74 8.22
C GLN A 188 5.57 -14.05 8.74
N LYS A 189 5.47 -15.13 7.95
CA LYS A 189 6.08 -16.42 8.31
C LYS A 189 7.60 -16.33 8.46
N SER A 190 8.28 -15.52 7.64
CA SER A 190 9.73 -15.31 7.76
C SER A 190 10.10 -14.56 9.04
N LEU A 191 9.32 -13.56 9.44
CA LEU A 191 9.50 -12.80 10.69
C LEU A 191 9.24 -13.68 11.92
N GLU A 192 8.17 -14.49 11.90
CA GLU A 192 7.87 -15.46 12.97
C GLU A 192 8.98 -16.50 13.11
N ASN A 193 9.48 -17.04 12.00
CA ASN A 193 10.59 -17.99 12.01
C ASN A 193 11.88 -17.36 12.54
N ASN A 194 12.21 -16.12 12.16
CA ASN A 194 13.39 -15.42 12.64
C ASN A 194 13.30 -15.06 14.14
N ASN A 195 12.12 -14.72 14.65
CA ASN A 195 11.90 -14.49 16.08
C ASN A 195 11.99 -15.80 16.88
N ASN A 196 11.49 -16.91 16.33
CA ASN A 196 11.64 -18.24 16.93
C ASN A 196 13.09 -18.72 16.95
N ILE A 197 13.89 -18.39 15.92
CA ILE A 197 15.33 -18.66 15.91
C ILE A 197 16.05 -17.84 16.98
N LYS A 198 15.77 -16.53 17.08
CA LYS A 198 16.33 -15.67 18.14
C LYS A 198 15.96 -16.12 19.55
N LEU A 199 14.72 -16.58 19.78
CA LEU A 199 14.32 -17.12 21.08
C LEU A 199 15.08 -18.42 21.42
N LYS A 200 15.31 -19.29 20.43
CA LYS A 200 16.09 -20.52 20.62
C LYS A 200 17.57 -20.23 20.90
N GLU A 201 18.18 -19.26 20.22
CA GLU A 201 19.57 -18.85 20.50
C GLU A 201 19.74 -18.26 21.91
N ILE A 202 18.70 -17.62 22.47
CA ILE A 202 18.69 -17.13 23.86
C ILE A 202 18.56 -18.29 24.85
N ASP A 203 17.76 -19.32 24.54
CA ASP A 203 17.61 -20.50 25.40
C ASP A 203 18.89 -21.35 25.42
N ASP A 204 19.57 -21.48 24.27
CA ASP A 204 20.84 -22.21 24.14
C ASP A 204 22.06 -21.46 24.71
N THR A 205 21.91 -20.18 25.12
CA THR A 205 22.96 -19.38 25.78
C THR A 205 22.81 -19.30 27.30
N ILE A 206 21.75 -19.90 27.87
CA ILE A 206 21.66 -20.11 29.32
C ILE A 206 22.48 -21.35 29.67
N ASP A 207 23.77 -21.12 29.88
CA ASP A 207 24.73 -22.10 30.40
C ASP A 207 24.14 -22.74 31.69
N PRO A 208 24.06 -24.08 31.82
CA PRO A 208 23.51 -24.74 33.01
C PRO A 208 24.20 -24.36 34.34
N ILE A 209 25.32 -23.64 34.28
CA ILE A 209 26.03 -23.07 35.42
C ILE A 209 25.28 -21.86 36.03
N VAL A 210 24.55 -21.06 35.24
CA VAL A 210 23.83 -19.86 35.73
C VAL A 210 22.55 -20.23 36.49
N MET A 211 21.87 -21.31 36.07
CA MET A 211 20.67 -21.82 36.78
C MET A 211 20.99 -22.40 38.17
N ALA A 212 22.23 -22.87 38.40
CA ALA A 212 22.65 -23.39 39.70
C ALA A 212 22.90 -22.31 40.77
N ILE A 213 23.12 -21.05 40.37
CA ILE A 213 23.43 -19.95 41.31
C ILE A 213 22.14 -19.29 41.85
N MET A 214 21.02 -19.34 41.11
CA MET A 214 19.76 -18.75 41.56
C MET A 214 18.94 -19.65 42.51
N ALA A 215 19.35 -20.91 42.71
CA ALA A 215 18.70 -21.82 43.66
C ALA A 215 19.39 -21.88 45.04
N ALA A 216 20.44 -21.08 45.26
CA ALA A 216 21.27 -21.12 46.48
C ALA A 216 21.37 -19.78 47.24
N VAL A 217 20.42 -18.85 47.05
CA VAL A 217 20.27 -17.64 47.88
C VAL A 217 18.89 -17.62 48.52
#